data_AF-A0A942T5D0-F1
#
_entry.id   AF-A0A942T5D0-F1
#
_cell.length_a   1.000
_cell.length_b   1.000
_cell.length_c   1.000
_cell.angle_alpha   90.00
_cell.angle_beta   90.00
_cell.angle_gamma   90.00
#
_symmetry.space_group_name_H-M   'P 1'
#
loop_
_entity.id
_entity.type
_entity.pdbx_description
1 polymer ?
#
loop_
_entity_poly.entity_id
_entity_poly.type
_entity_poly.pdbx_seq_one_letter_code
_entity_poly.pdbx_strand_id
1 'polypeptide(L)'
;MKKILLLVPLLTLLFHHPVTAEPIETGEEFEVKDIATKSFIYNSLNFWIFRESSDFYHKKYNANSVMPDPMEMKDIRIWIKEVKRQPGSFEYTHIVRIYLPFDGIILNEKIKMKTADTLIFAVNTDYIAFANCSNPHLFEKTFELLDYYHKVIEK
;
A
#
# COMPACT_ATOMS: atom_id res chain seq x y z
N MET A 1 23.30 -20.94 -59.11
CA MET A 1 22.08 -20.56 -58.36
C MET A 1 22.00 -21.35 -57.07
N LYS A 2 21.70 -20.66 -55.96
CA LYS A 2 21.21 -21.08 -54.62
C LYS A 2 22.07 -20.47 -53.51
N LYS A 3 21.62 -19.33 -53.00
CA LYS A 3 22.07 -18.74 -51.73
C LYS A 3 21.38 -19.53 -50.61
N ILE A 4 22.13 -20.18 -49.74
CA ILE A 4 21.59 -20.83 -48.54
C ILE A 4 21.53 -19.75 -47.46
N LEU A 5 20.31 -19.35 -47.13
CA LEU A 5 20.03 -18.44 -46.02
C LEU A 5 20.08 -19.27 -44.73
N LEU A 6 21.11 -19.08 -43.91
CA LEU A 6 21.19 -19.65 -42.56
C LEU A 6 20.31 -18.81 -41.63
N LEU A 7 19.12 -19.33 -41.30
CA LEU A 7 18.25 -18.80 -40.24
C LEU A 7 18.77 -19.29 -38.89
N VAL A 8 19.32 -18.36 -38.09
CA VAL A 8 19.59 -18.58 -36.67
C VAL A 8 18.27 -18.34 -35.92
N PRO A 9 17.71 -19.31 -35.17
CA PRO A 9 16.58 -19.03 -34.33
C PRO A 9 17.07 -18.24 -33.11
N LEU A 10 16.64 -16.98 -33.01
CA LEU A 10 16.82 -16.17 -31.82
C LEU A 10 15.89 -16.73 -30.73
N LEU A 11 16.45 -17.55 -29.83
CA LEU A 11 15.75 -18.06 -28.66
C LEU A 11 15.52 -16.89 -27.70
N THR A 12 14.42 -16.16 -27.86
CA THR A 12 13.99 -15.16 -26.88
C THR A 12 13.41 -15.89 -25.69
N LEU A 13 14.20 -16.00 -24.62
CA LEU A 13 13.72 -16.30 -23.27
C LEU A 13 12.70 -15.22 -22.88
N LEU A 14 11.41 -15.52 -23.09
CA LEU A 14 10.30 -14.73 -22.54
C LEU A 14 10.31 -14.94 -21.03
N PHE A 15 11.04 -14.08 -20.32
CA PHE A 15 10.82 -13.85 -18.90
C PHE A 15 9.39 -13.31 -18.75
N HIS A 16 8.45 -14.22 -18.51
CA HIS A 16 7.11 -13.90 -18.05
C HIS A 16 7.25 -13.29 -16.67
N HIS A 17 7.47 -11.98 -16.62
CA HIS A 17 7.13 -11.23 -15.43
C HIS A 17 5.60 -11.27 -15.36
N PRO A 18 4.99 -11.80 -14.28
CA PRO A 18 3.57 -11.59 -14.07
C PRO A 18 3.37 -10.08 -14.02
N VAL A 19 2.72 -9.53 -15.05
CA VAL A 19 2.20 -8.18 -14.99
C VAL A 19 1.09 -8.24 -13.96
N THR A 20 1.37 -7.75 -12.74
CA THR A 20 0.32 -7.53 -11.75
C THR A 20 -0.66 -6.54 -12.37
N ALA A 21 -1.86 -7.02 -12.73
CA ALA A 21 -2.87 -6.18 -13.35
C ALA A 21 -3.36 -5.17 -12.32
N GLU A 22 -3.27 -3.87 -12.64
CA GLU A 22 -3.82 -2.81 -11.79
C GLU A 22 -5.33 -3.01 -11.61
N PRO A 23 -5.89 -2.76 -10.41
CA PRO A 23 -7.32 -2.90 -10.16
C PRO A 23 -8.14 -1.99 -11.08
N ILE A 24 -9.24 -2.51 -11.65
CA ILE A 24 -10.18 -1.69 -12.43
C ILE A 24 -11.17 -1.05 -11.47
N GLU A 25 -11.07 0.25 -11.32
CA GLU A 25 -11.93 1.04 -10.44
C GLU A 25 -13.36 1.16 -10.99
N THR A 26 -14.37 0.87 -10.17
CA THR A 26 -15.78 0.86 -10.61
C THR A 26 -16.74 1.67 -9.77
N GLY A 27 -16.37 2.05 -8.54
CA GLY A 27 -17.20 2.89 -7.67
C GLY A 27 -16.81 4.36 -7.66
N GLU A 28 -17.62 5.20 -7.02
CA GLU A 28 -17.15 6.51 -6.54
C GLU A 28 -16.30 6.31 -5.28
N GLU A 29 -15.24 7.11 -5.15
CA GLU A 29 -14.46 7.14 -3.91
C GLU A 29 -15.17 8.03 -2.89
N PHE A 30 -15.40 7.50 -1.68
CA PHE A 30 -16.04 8.26 -0.61
C PHE A 30 -15.22 8.23 0.68
N GLU A 31 -15.29 9.31 1.44
CA GLU A 31 -14.61 9.43 2.73
C GLU A 31 -15.41 8.74 3.84
N VAL A 32 -14.75 7.90 4.63
CA VAL A 32 -15.35 7.21 5.78
C VAL A 32 -15.43 8.19 6.96
N LYS A 33 -16.63 8.73 7.20
CA LYS A 33 -16.87 9.71 8.28
C LYS A 33 -17.18 9.08 9.64
N ASP A 34 -17.79 7.89 9.65
CA ASP A 34 -18.14 7.19 10.89
C ASP A 34 -16.88 6.73 11.64
N ILE A 35 -16.76 7.10 12.92
CA ILE A 35 -15.56 6.88 13.71
C ILE A 35 -15.31 5.39 14.00
N ALA A 36 -16.36 4.59 14.18
CA ALA A 36 -16.24 3.16 14.46
C ALA A 36 -15.72 2.42 13.22
N THR A 37 -16.32 2.70 12.06
CA THR A 37 -15.88 2.16 10.76
C THR A 37 -14.47 2.60 10.42
N LYS A 38 -14.14 3.88 10.62
CA LYS A 38 -12.79 4.42 10.38
C LYS A 38 -11.75 3.73 11.28
N SER A 39 -12.07 3.55 12.56
CA SER A 39 -11.20 2.86 13.51
C SER A 39 -11.03 1.39 13.16
N PHE A 40 -12.10 0.71 12.72
CA PHE A 40 -12.04 -0.67 12.26
C PHE A 40 -11.08 -0.81 11.06
N ILE A 41 -11.28 -0.01 10.01
CA ILE A 41 -10.42 -0.05 8.81
C ILE A 41 -8.96 0.25 9.17
N TYR A 42 -8.73 1.31 9.95
CA TYR A 42 -7.38 1.68 10.37
C TYR A 42 -6.72 0.55 11.17
N ASN A 43 -7.40 0.00 12.17
CA ASN A 43 -6.86 -1.08 13.01
C ASN A 43 -6.61 -2.37 12.22
N SER A 44 -7.45 -2.69 11.25
CA SER A 44 -7.22 -3.82 10.33
C SER A 44 -5.97 -3.64 9.46
N LEU A 45 -5.63 -2.40 9.11
CA LEU A 45 -4.49 -2.07 8.25
C LEU A 45 -3.26 -1.62 9.04
N ASN A 46 -3.37 -1.45 10.36
CA ASN A 46 -2.41 -0.75 11.20
C ASN A 46 -0.99 -1.34 11.10
N PHE A 47 -0.87 -2.67 11.14
CA PHE A 47 0.42 -3.35 10.98
C PHE A 47 1.11 -2.96 9.66
N TRP A 48 0.36 -2.95 8.55
CA TRP A 48 0.87 -2.61 7.22
C TRP A 48 1.19 -1.13 7.11
N ILE A 49 0.30 -0.27 7.61
CA ILE A 49 0.54 1.18 7.66
C ILE A 49 1.87 1.48 8.37
N PHE A 50 2.08 0.88 9.55
CA PHE A 50 3.30 1.06 10.32
C PHE A 50 4.52 0.49 9.61
N ARG A 51 4.43 -0.73 9.07
CA ARG A 51 5.54 -1.36 8.35
C ARG A 51 5.97 -0.55 7.13
N GLU A 52 5.03 -0.25 6.23
CA GLU A 52 5.30 0.48 4.99
C GLU A 52 5.83 1.90 5.28
N SER A 53 5.26 2.58 6.27
CA SER A 53 5.75 3.90 6.68
C SER A 53 7.16 3.80 7.28
N SER A 54 7.38 2.88 8.21
CA SER A 54 8.69 2.67 8.83
C SER A 54 9.77 2.40 7.78
N ASP A 55 9.54 1.44 6.89
CA ASP A 55 10.45 1.07 5.82
C ASP A 55 10.74 2.27 4.89
N PHE A 56 9.71 3.04 4.56
CA PHE A 56 9.87 4.27 3.78
C PHE A 56 10.81 5.28 4.46
N TYR A 57 10.59 5.60 5.74
CA TYR A 57 11.41 6.58 6.45
C TYR A 57 12.85 6.08 6.65
N HIS A 58 13.03 4.81 7.02
CA HIS A 58 14.36 4.19 7.12
C HIS A 58 15.12 4.32 5.80
N LYS A 59 14.48 4.00 4.67
CA LYS A 59 15.10 4.08 3.34
C LYS A 59 15.35 5.51 2.87
N LYS A 60 14.34 6.38 2.96
CA LYS A 60 14.41 7.76 2.42
C LYS A 60 15.38 8.64 3.18
N TYR A 61 15.44 8.49 4.50
CA TYR A 61 16.24 9.34 5.38
C TYR A 61 17.49 8.65 5.92
N ASN A 62 17.74 7.40 5.53
CA ASN A 62 18.82 6.58 6.07
C ASN A 62 18.80 6.60 7.61
N ALA A 63 17.60 6.48 8.18
CA ALA A 63 17.38 6.51 9.62
C ALA A 63 17.65 5.12 10.20
N ASN A 64 18.23 5.05 11.39
CA ASN A 64 18.37 3.84 12.20
C ASN A 64 17.18 3.65 13.15
N SER A 65 16.47 4.72 13.48
CA SER A 65 15.22 4.67 14.24
C SER A 65 14.21 5.68 13.69
N VAL A 66 12.95 5.25 13.66
CA VAL A 66 11.79 6.05 13.23
C VAL A 66 10.72 5.91 14.29
N MET A 67 10.28 7.03 14.86
CA MET A 67 9.21 7.06 15.86
C MET A 67 8.21 8.16 15.49
N PRO A 68 7.00 7.81 15.05
CA PRO A 68 5.94 8.78 14.88
C PRO A 68 5.40 9.22 16.26
N ASP A 69 5.08 10.51 16.39
CA ASP A 69 4.27 11.00 17.50
C ASP A 69 2.88 10.33 17.47
N PRO A 70 2.23 10.13 18.63
CA PRO A 70 0.87 9.61 18.67
C PRO A 70 -0.09 10.46 17.84
N MET A 71 -0.95 9.79 17.06
CA MET A 71 -1.97 10.43 16.24
C MET A 71 -3.36 10.07 16.75
N GLU A 72 -4.27 11.04 16.79
CA GLU A 72 -5.66 10.77 17.11
C GLU A 72 -6.44 10.30 15.88
N MET A 73 -7.34 9.35 16.07
CA MET A 73 -8.20 8.84 14.99
C MET A 73 -8.99 9.93 14.28
N LYS A 74 -9.31 11.06 14.94
CA LYS A 74 -10.05 12.18 14.33
C LYS A 74 -9.28 12.83 13.17
N ASP A 75 -7.95 12.83 13.23
CA ASP A 75 -7.07 13.52 12.27
C ASP A 75 -6.76 12.65 11.04
N ILE A 76 -6.87 11.32 11.20
CA ILE A 76 -6.76 10.36 10.11
C ILE A 76 -7.97 10.48 9.19
N ARG A 77 -7.72 10.53 7.87
CA ARG A 77 -8.77 10.47 6.85
C ARG A 77 -8.63 9.19 6.03
N ILE A 78 -9.76 8.53 5.79
CA ILE A 78 -9.82 7.28 5.04
C ILE A 78 -10.84 7.44 3.94
N TRP A 79 -10.47 7.08 2.72
CA TRP A 79 -11.37 6.93 1.60
C TRP A 79 -11.40 5.47 1.17
N ILE A 80 -12.55 5.04 0.68
CA ILE A 80 -12.73 3.70 0.15
C ILE A 80 -13.44 3.76 -1.19
N LYS A 81 -13.05 2.88 -2.10
CA LYS A 81 -13.59 2.75 -3.45
C LYS A 81 -13.74 1.29 -3.81
N GLU A 82 -14.89 0.89 -4.32
CA GLU A 82 -15.08 -0.46 -4.87
C GLU A 82 -14.31 -0.63 -6.18
N VAL A 83 -13.72 -1.82 -6.36
CA VAL A 83 -13.06 -2.22 -7.61
C VAL A 83 -13.69 -3.50 -8.16
N LYS A 84 -13.64 -3.65 -9.48
CA LYS A 84 -14.11 -4.86 -10.15
C LYS A 84 -13.16 -6.01 -9.87
N ARG A 85 -13.68 -7.11 -9.33
CA ARG A 85 -12.96 -8.38 -9.26
C ARG A 85 -12.53 -8.81 -10.67
N GLN A 86 -11.23 -8.88 -10.93
CA GLN A 86 -10.71 -9.44 -12.16
C GLN A 86 -10.42 -10.94 -11.98
N PRO A 87 -10.84 -11.81 -12.91
CA PRO A 87 -10.47 -13.21 -12.89
C PRO A 87 -8.95 -13.36 -13.07
N GLY A 88 -8.27 -13.97 -12.10
CA GLY A 88 -6.83 -14.27 -12.18
C GLY A 88 -5.88 -13.21 -11.61
N SER A 89 -6.38 -12.05 -11.16
CA SER A 89 -5.64 -11.17 -10.25
C SER A 89 -5.96 -11.52 -8.80
N PHE A 90 -5.15 -11.04 -7.85
CA PHE A 90 -5.53 -11.05 -6.44
C PHE A 90 -6.94 -10.46 -6.28
N GLU A 91 -7.79 -11.12 -5.50
CA GLU A 91 -9.24 -10.91 -5.42
C GLU A 91 -9.62 -9.62 -4.66
N TYR A 92 -8.93 -8.51 -4.91
CA TYR A 92 -9.24 -7.24 -4.25
C TYR A 92 -10.66 -6.79 -4.60
N THR A 93 -11.35 -6.31 -3.58
CA THR A 93 -12.72 -5.79 -3.69
C THR A 93 -12.75 -4.28 -3.56
N HIS A 94 -11.78 -3.70 -2.87
CA HIS A 94 -11.73 -2.26 -2.63
C HIS A 94 -10.30 -1.71 -2.72
N ILE A 95 -10.22 -0.42 -3.03
CA ILE A 95 -9.05 0.42 -2.76
C ILE A 95 -9.35 1.24 -1.51
N VAL A 96 -8.40 1.29 -0.59
CA VAL A 96 -8.43 2.10 0.62
C VAL A 96 -7.30 3.10 0.58
N ARG A 97 -7.63 4.39 0.58
CA ARG A 97 -6.66 5.48 0.71
C ARG A 97 -6.67 5.98 2.15
N ILE A 98 -5.50 6.09 2.77
CA ILE A 98 -5.34 6.53 4.15
C ILE A 98 -4.39 7.71 4.18
N TYR A 99 -4.86 8.84 4.69
CA TYR A 99 -4.07 10.04 4.92
C TYR A 99 -3.71 10.18 6.40
N LEU A 100 -2.43 10.36 6.66
CA LEU A 100 -1.80 10.41 7.98
C LEU A 100 -1.06 11.75 8.15
N PRO A 101 -1.64 12.73 8.85
CA PRO A 101 -0.97 13.99 9.17
C PRO A 101 -0.10 13.82 10.42
N PHE A 102 1.14 13.39 10.26
CA PHE A 102 2.07 13.28 11.39
C PHE A 102 2.52 14.66 11.86
N ASP A 103 2.11 15.04 13.08
CA ASP A 103 2.62 16.26 13.74
C ASP A 103 4.10 16.15 14.13
N GLY A 104 4.63 14.93 14.15
CA GLY A 104 6.05 14.67 14.35
C GLY A 104 6.43 13.25 13.93
N ILE A 105 7.44 13.13 13.08
CA ILE A 105 8.23 11.92 12.89
C ILE A 105 9.62 12.22 13.46
N ILE A 106 10.01 11.44 14.47
CA ILE A 106 11.31 11.54 15.13
C ILE A 106 12.24 10.52 14.47
N LEU A 107 13.26 11.01 13.76
CA LEU A 107 14.30 10.21 13.13
C LEU A 107 15.56 10.24 13.99
N ASN A 108 16.15 9.07 14.26
CA ASN A 108 17.39 8.92 15.03
C ASN A 108 17.35 9.65 16.38
N GLU A 109 16.16 9.73 17.01
CA GLU A 109 15.90 10.42 18.29
C GLU A 109 16.22 11.92 18.29
N LYS A 110 16.44 12.55 17.13
CA LYS A 110 16.97 13.92 17.04
C LYS A 110 16.20 14.81 16.09
N ILE A 111 15.87 14.31 14.90
CA ILE A 111 15.25 15.11 13.85
C ILE A 111 13.75 14.91 13.96
N LYS A 112 13.02 15.94 14.37
CA LYS A 112 11.56 15.94 14.36
C LYS A 112 11.07 16.64 13.11
N MET A 113 10.21 16.00 12.34
CA MET A 113 9.60 16.60 11.15
C MET A 113 8.10 16.42 11.15
N LYS A 114 7.38 17.47 10.75
CA LYS A 114 5.94 17.39 10.50
C LYS A 114 5.74 16.92 9.06
N THR A 115 4.94 15.89 8.86
CA THR A 115 4.74 15.26 7.56
C THR A 115 3.28 14.94 7.30
N ALA A 116 2.95 14.70 6.04
CA ALA A 116 1.67 14.21 5.61
C ALA A 116 1.90 13.07 4.62
N ASP A 117 1.52 11.88 5.03
CA ASP A 117 1.69 10.67 4.24
C ASP A 117 0.33 10.16 3.77
N THR A 118 0.29 9.63 2.55
CA THR A 118 -0.88 8.97 2.00
C THR A 118 -0.49 7.58 1.52
N LEU A 119 -1.13 6.56 2.06
CA LEU A 119 -0.98 5.18 1.63
C LEU A 119 -2.22 4.75 0.85
N ILE A 120 -2.03 4.06 -0.26
CA ILE A 120 -3.12 3.50 -1.07
C ILE A 120 -2.96 1.98 -1.10
N PHE A 121 -3.94 1.28 -0.56
CA PHE A 121 -3.97 -0.18 -0.51
C PHE A 121 -5.06 -0.75 -1.40
N ALA A 122 -4.75 -1.81 -2.13
CA ALA A 122 -5.76 -2.74 -2.62
C ALA A 122 -6.05 -3.75 -1.51
N VAL A 123 -7.34 -3.96 -1.21
CA VAL A 123 -7.78 -4.82 -0.10
C VAL A 123 -8.86 -5.78 -0.56
N ASN A 124 -8.81 -7.02 -0.08
CA ASN A 124 -9.95 -7.92 -0.13
C ASN A 124 -10.71 -7.83 1.21
N THR A 125 -11.88 -7.20 1.18
CA THR A 125 -12.72 -6.99 2.37
C THR A 125 -13.25 -8.26 3.00
N ASP A 126 -13.35 -9.36 2.25
CA ASP A 126 -13.77 -10.66 2.81
C ASP A 126 -12.73 -11.19 3.83
N TYR A 127 -11.50 -10.67 3.76
CA TYR A 127 -10.39 -11.05 4.62
C TYR A 127 -9.87 -9.92 5.54
N ILE A 128 -10.47 -8.73 5.50
CA ILE A 128 -9.98 -7.56 6.26
C ILE A 128 -10.06 -7.74 7.78
N ALA A 129 -11.01 -8.54 8.26
CA ALA A 129 -11.12 -8.93 9.66
C ALA A 129 -10.02 -9.92 10.08
N PHE A 130 -9.47 -10.69 9.13
CA PHE A 130 -8.43 -11.67 9.37
C PHE A 130 -7.02 -11.12 9.21
N ALA A 131 -6.87 -9.82 8.85
CA ALA A 131 -5.60 -9.13 8.65
C ALA A 131 -4.61 -9.25 9.82
N ASN A 132 -5.13 -9.51 11.03
CA ASN A 132 -4.35 -9.71 12.25
C ASN A 132 -3.99 -11.19 12.53
N CYS A 133 -4.39 -12.14 11.69
CA CYS A 133 -4.06 -13.55 11.88
C CYS A 133 -2.61 -13.86 11.46
N SER A 134 -1.97 -14.83 12.10
CA SER A 134 -0.52 -15.04 12.02
C SER A 134 -0.05 -16.00 10.90
N ASN A 135 -0.78 -16.10 9.77
CA ASN A 135 -0.47 -17.10 8.72
C ASN A 135 -0.04 -16.48 7.37
N PRO A 136 1.22 -16.01 7.22
CA PRO A 136 1.73 -15.14 6.15
C PRO A 136 1.24 -15.44 4.72
N HIS A 137 1.01 -16.70 4.36
CA HIS A 137 0.59 -17.12 3.02
C HIS A 137 -0.85 -16.76 2.63
N LEU A 138 -1.75 -16.54 3.60
CA LEU A 138 -3.08 -15.97 3.32
C LEU A 138 -3.01 -14.42 3.20
N PHE A 139 -1.93 -13.79 3.69
CA PHE A 139 -1.82 -12.34 3.85
C PHE A 139 -1.32 -11.62 2.61
N GLU A 140 -0.38 -12.22 1.88
CA GLU A 140 0.13 -11.68 0.60
C GLU A 140 -0.99 -11.53 -0.44
N LYS A 141 -2.09 -12.27 -0.29
CA LYS A 141 -3.26 -12.19 -1.18
C LYS A 141 -4.33 -11.20 -0.70
N THR A 142 -4.21 -10.65 0.52
CA THR A 142 -5.27 -9.87 1.15
C THR A 142 -5.05 -8.36 1.04
N PHE A 143 -3.79 -7.92 1.05
CA PHE A 143 -3.39 -6.52 0.97
C PHE A 143 -2.23 -6.33 0.00
N GLU A 144 -2.31 -5.29 -0.81
CA GLU A 144 -1.20 -4.81 -1.61
C GLU A 144 -1.10 -3.30 -1.47
N LEU A 145 0.10 -2.79 -1.17
CA LEU A 145 0.37 -1.36 -1.25
C LEU A 145 0.50 -1.00 -2.73
N LEU A 146 -0.44 -0.22 -3.24
CA LEU A 146 -0.41 0.29 -4.61
C LEU A 146 0.50 1.50 -4.72
N ASP A 147 0.42 2.41 -3.74
CA ASP A 147 1.19 3.65 -3.77
C ASP A 147 1.44 4.25 -2.38
N TYR A 148 2.52 5.01 -2.26
CA TYR A 148 2.94 5.71 -1.04
C TYR A 148 3.39 7.13 -1.39
N TYR A 149 2.61 8.12 -0.95
CA TYR A 149 2.94 9.53 -1.09
C TYR A 149 3.45 10.09 0.22
N HIS A 150 4.54 10.85 0.15
CA HIS A 150 5.14 11.49 1.31
C HIS A 150 5.37 12.98 1.06
N LYS A 151 4.91 13.81 2.00
CA LYS A 151 5.13 15.25 1.97
C LYS A 151 5.69 15.72 3.31
N VAL A 152 6.83 16.42 3.26
CA VAL A 152 7.33 17.18 4.41
C VAL A 152 6.57 18.51 4.48
N ILE A 153 6.03 18.81 5.66
CA ILE A 153 5.35 20.08 5.96
C ILE A 153 6.34 21.03 6.63
N GLU A 154 7.08 20.54 7.64
CA GLU A 154 8.01 21.33 8.44
C GLU A 154 9.15 20.42 8.94
N LYS A 155 10.35 20.99 9.15
CA LYS A 155 11.53 20.31 9.69
C LYS A 155 12.17 21.11 10.80
#